data_AF-A0A2N7G9W5-F1
#
_entry.id   AF-A0A2N7G9W5-F1
#
_cell.length_a   1.000
_cell.length_b   1.000
_cell.length_c   1.000
_cell.angle_alpha   90.00
_cell.angle_beta   90.00
_cell.angle_gamma   90.00
#
_symmetry.space_group_name_H-M   'P 1'
#
loop_
_entity.id
_entity.type
_entity.pdbx_description
1 polymer ?
#
loop_
_entity_poly.entity_id
_entity_poly.type
_entity_poly.pdbx_seq_one_letter_code
_entity_poly.pdbx_strand_id
1 'polypeptide(L)'
;MILMLVLGLAGAGAGFYLFYWLPMQEEQNMSSMVEEEVAPEKEEVAEEPVEMPKVITEYYVNTPKLGVREQPVYEAFIESVLYRGDKVTLLEQRDGWGRISVYYVYEDGGEEIAEWIPMEALVEEPPMITEEERHDTLMAYIDKSDDFITYEVAFLKATDELLKSDTCTPLDFEELGGWVRSIRHSEREVYFVYCGGMKQADKIYLDVKSGETFYR
;
A
#
# COMPACT_ATOMS: atom_id res chain seq x y z
N MET A 1 14.73 69.42 -47.19
CA MET A 1 13.44 69.63 -46.50
C MET A 1 12.74 68.33 -46.13
N ILE A 2 12.62 67.35 -47.03
CA ILE A 2 11.92 66.07 -46.77
C ILE A 2 12.58 65.24 -45.64
N LEU A 3 13.91 65.19 -45.57
CA LEU A 3 14.63 64.41 -44.55
C LEU A 3 14.39 64.92 -43.11
N MET A 4 14.30 66.24 -42.92
CA MET A 4 13.98 66.85 -41.61
C MET A 4 12.54 66.60 -41.20
N LEU A 5 11.63 66.50 -42.18
CA LEU A 5 10.21 66.21 -41.95
C LEU A 5 10.01 64.76 -41.48
N VAL A 6 10.75 63.81 -42.07
CA VAL A 6 10.73 62.39 -41.66
C VAL A 6 11.35 62.20 -40.27
N LEU A 7 12.46 62.88 -39.97
CA LEU A 7 13.07 62.86 -38.63
C LEU A 7 12.17 63.49 -37.55
N GLY A 8 11.47 64.59 -37.89
CA GLY A 8 10.50 65.21 -36.98
C GLY A 8 9.30 64.30 -36.69
N LEU A 9 8.76 63.62 -37.71
CA LEU A 9 7.66 62.67 -37.54
C LEU A 9 8.08 61.41 -36.77
N ALA A 10 9.29 60.89 -37.03
CA ALA A 10 9.84 59.75 -36.29
C ALA A 10 10.10 60.10 -34.81
N GLY A 11 10.64 61.28 -34.53
CA GLY A 11 10.85 61.77 -33.17
C GLY A 11 9.53 62.01 -32.41
N ALA A 12 8.52 62.56 -33.08
CA ALA A 12 7.18 62.73 -32.51
C ALA A 12 6.50 61.38 -32.23
N GLY A 13 6.64 60.39 -33.11
CA GLY A 13 6.12 59.04 -32.90
C GLY A 13 6.80 58.33 -31.73
N ALA A 14 8.13 58.43 -31.61
CA ALA A 14 8.87 57.87 -30.49
C ALA A 14 8.50 58.53 -29.15
N GLY A 15 8.32 59.86 -29.15
CA GLY A 15 7.86 60.59 -27.97
C GLY A 15 6.44 60.19 -27.55
N PHE A 16 5.51 60.05 -28.50
CA PHE A 16 4.14 59.59 -28.23
C PHE A 16 4.11 58.16 -27.66
N TYR A 17 4.93 57.27 -28.21
CA TYR A 17 5.06 55.90 -27.72
C TYR A 17 5.57 55.84 -26.28
N LEU A 18 6.66 56.54 -25.97
CA LEU A 18 7.31 56.50 -24.66
C LEU A 18 6.50 57.21 -23.56
N PHE A 19 5.90 58.37 -23.85
CA PHE A 19 5.25 59.19 -22.83
C PHE A 19 3.73 59.01 -22.73
N TYR A 20 3.09 58.40 -23.72
CA TYR A 20 1.63 58.24 -23.73
C TYR A 20 1.21 56.76 -23.82
N TRP A 21 1.85 55.98 -24.68
CA TRP A 21 1.42 54.60 -24.92
C TRP A 21 1.97 53.59 -23.90
N LEU A 22 3.27 53.67 -23.54
CA LEU A 22 3.86 52.85 -22.48
C LEU A 22 3.17 52.96 -21.11
N PRO A 23 2.94 54.16 -20.56
CA PRO A 23 2.32 54.27 -19.23
C PRO A 23 0.90 53.71 -19.21
N MET A 24 0.13 53.86 -20.30
CA MET A 24 -1.20 53.23 -20.41
C MET A 24 -1.12 51.70 -20.44
N GLN A 25 -0.07 51.13 -21.02
CA GLN A 25 0.16 49.69 -21.05
C GLN A 25 0.57 49.17 -19.66
N GLU A 26 1.37 49.93 -18.91
CA GLU A 26 1.70 49.61 -17.52
C GLU A 26 0.48 49.71 -16.59
N GLU A 27 -0.37 50.73 -16.76
CA GLU A 27 -1.63 50.85 -16.01
C GLU A 27 -2.60 49.71 -16.32
N GLN A 28 -2.72 49.30 -17.59
CA GLN A 28 -3.53 48.14 -17.99
C GLN A 28 -2.97 46.83 -17.44
N ASN A 29 -1.64 46.63 -17.49
CA ASN A 29 -0.99 45.45 -16.93
C ASN A 29 -1.11 45.41 -15.39
N MET A 30 -0.98 46.54 -14.70
CA MET A 30 -1.22 46.63 -13.26
C MET A 30 -2.69 46.38 -12.93
N SER A 31 -3.64 46.90 -13.72
CA SER A 31 -5.06 46.62 -13.53
C SER A 31 -5.40 45.15 -13.76
N SER A 32 -4.80 44.50 -14.77
CA SER A 32 -5.00 43.06 -14.99
C SER A 32 -4.33 42.20 -13.91
N MET A 33 -3.18 42.61 -13.38
CA MET A 33 -2.55 41.95 -12.23
C MET A 33 -3.43 42.08 -10.97
N VAL A 34 -4.01 43.26 -10.73
CA VAL A 34 -4.94 43.49 -9.62
C VAL A 34 -6.26 42.73 -9.83
N GLU A 35 -6.76 42.58 -11.05
CA GLU A 35 -7.98 41.83 -11.34
C GLU A 35 -7.76 40.30 -11.31
N GLU A 36 -6.55 39.83 -11.62
CA GLU A 36 -6.11 38.44 -11.46
C GLU A 36 -5.84 38.09 -9.98
N GLU A 37 -5.41 39.07 -9.16
CA GLU A 37 -5.29 38.94 -7.70
C GLU A 37 -6.61 39.11 -6.91
N VAL A 38 -7.72 39.56 -7.55
CA VAL A 38 -9.03 39.78 -6.89
C VAL A 38 -10.08 38.72 -7.25
N ALA A 39 -9.73 37.69 -8.02
CA ALA A 39 -10.41 36.40 -7.87
C ALA A 39 -10.21 35.97 -6.40
N PRO A 40 -11.22 35.40 -5.71
CA PRO A 40 -11.05 35.06 -4.31
C PRO A 40 -9.82 34.15 -4.21
N GLU A 41 -8.76 34.68 -3.62
CA GLU A 41 -7.68 33.93 -3.04
C GLU A 41 -8.38 32.93 -2.13
N LYS A 42 -8.61 31.73 -2.66
CA LYS A 42 -8.85 30.57 -1.84
C LYS A 42 -7.60 30.58 -1.00
N GLU A 43 -7.71 31.03 0.24
CA GLU A 43 -6.66 30.91 1.23
C GLU A 43 -6.13 29.49 1.04
N GLU A 44 -4.97 29.35 0.38
CA GLU A 44 -4.09 28.25 0.65
C GLU A 44 -3.68 28.56 2.09
N VAL A 45 -4.53 28.08 3.00
CA VAL A 45 -4.08 27.61 4.28
C VAL A 45 -2.86 26.77 3.92
N ALA A 46 -1.68 27.36 4.12
CA ALA A 46 -0.49 26.58 4.27
C ALA A 46 -0.86 25.62 5.39
N GLU A 47 -1.23 24.39 5.02
CA GLU A 47 -1.32 23.32 5.98
C GLU A 47 0.09 23.24 6.55
N GLU A 48 0.27 23.83 7.73
CA GLU A 48 1.35 23.43 8.60
C GLU A 48 1.32 21.91 8.57
N PRO A 49 2.41 21.22 8.21
CA PRO A 49 2.42 19.77 8.20
C PRO A 49 1.97 19.37 9.59
N VAL A 50 0.78 18.74 9.68
CA VAL A 50 0.21 18.33 10.95
C VAL A 50 1.29 17.46 11.59
N GLU A 51 2.01 18.01 12.57
CA GLU A 51 2.93 17.23 13.38
C GLU A 51 2.04 16.33 14.23
N MET A 52 1.62 15.23 13.62
CA MET A 52 0.88 14.18 14.30
C MET A 52 1.71 13.82 15.53
N PRO A 53 1.15 13.86 16.74
CA PRO A 53 1.88 13.42 17.92
C PRO A 53 2.36 12.00 17.66
N LYS A 54 3.68 11.86 17.52
CA LYS A 54 4.40 10.64 17.13
C LYS A 54 4.31 9.61 18.27
N VAL A 55 3.13 9.08 18.51
CA VAL A 55 2.95 7.88 19.33
C VAL A 55 3.12 6.70 18.39
N ILE A 56 4.36 6.50 17.94
CA ILE A 56 4.76 5.31 17.20
C ILE A 56 4.81 4.19 18.22
N THR A 57 3.68 3.51 18.40
CA THR A 57 3.59 2.33 19.25
C THR A 57 3.53 1.10 18.36
N GLU A 58 4.40 0.14 18.64
CA GLU A 58 4.44 -1.14 17.97
C GLU A 58 3.44 -2.10 18.62
N TYR A 59 2.70 -2.83 17.80
CA TYR A 59 1.76 -3.85 18.24
C TYR A 59 1.94 -5.12 17.40
N TYR A 60 1.36 -6.22 17.89
CA TYR A 60 1.31 -7.50 17.20
C TYR A 60 -0.14 -7.95 17.02
N VAL A 61 -0.43 -8.57 15.89
CA VAL A 61 -1.75 -9.14 15.60
C VAL A 61 -1.96 -10.40 16.46
N ASN A 62 -3.06 -10.46 17.21
CA ASN A 62 -3.39 -11.57 18.09
C ASN A 62 -4.41 -12.56 17.47
N THR A 63 -5.15 -12.11 16.47
CA THR A 63 -6.14 -12.93 15.77
C THR A 63 -5.49 -13.75 14.66
N PRO A 64 -6.01 -14.95 14.31
CA PRO A 64 -5.44 -15.76 13.22
C PRO A 64 -5.33 -14.99 11.89
N LYS A 65 -6.34 -14.16 11.61
CA LYS A 65 -6.48 -13.38 10.39
C LYS A 65 -7.17 -12.06 10.70
N LEU A 66 -6.58 -10.95 10.24
CA LEU A 66 -7.04 -9.60 10.47
C LEU A 66 -7.10 -8.84 9.15
N GLY A 67 -8.30 -8.44 8.74
CA GLY A 67 -8.47 -7.56 7.58
C GLY A 67 -8.04 -6.13 7.90
N VAL A 68 -7.24 -5.54 7.02
CA VAL A 68 -6.88 -4.12 6.98
C VAL A 68 -7.89 -3.40 6.11
N ARG A 69 -8.46 -2.30 6.60
CA ARG A 69 -9.58 -1.62 5.95
C ARG A 69 -9.25 -0.20 5.54
N GLU A 70 -9.92 0.29 4.50
CA GLU A 70 -9.74 1.66 3.99
C GLU A 70 -10.32 2.74 4.94
N GLN A 71 -11.21 2.34 5.86
CA GLN A 71 -11.87 3.23 6.81
C GLN A 71 -12.03 2.54 8.18
N PRO A 72 -12.14 3.31 9.29
CA PRO A 72 -12.29 2.78 10.65
C PRO A 72 -13.73 2.34 10.94
N VAL A 73 -14.30 1.48 10.09
CA VAL A 73 -15.62 0.85 10.23
C VAL A 73 -15.55 -0.60 9.74
N TYR A 74 -16.33 -1.51 10.34
CA TYR A 74 -16.20 -2.94 10.03
C TYR A 74 -16.69 -3.29 8.63
N GLU A 75 -17.61 -2.51 8.08
CA GLU A 75 -18.22 -2.64 6.77
C GLU A 75 -17.34 -2.11 5.62
N ALA A 76 -16.24 -1.43 5.95
CA ALA A 76 -15.32 -0.91 4.94
C ALA A 76 -14.64 -2.03 4.16
N PHE A 77 -14.20 -1.70 2.94
CA PHE A 77 -13.46 -2.62 2.09
C PHE A 77 -12.17 -3.07 2.78
N ILE A 78 -11.87 -4.38 2.66
CA ILE A 78 -10.65 -4.98 3.18
C ILE A 78 -9.60 -4.91 2.07
N GLU A 79 -8.64 -4.01 2.20
CA GLU A 79 -7.57 -3.81 1.23
C GLU A 79 -6.54 -4.94 1.29
N SER A 80 -6.16 -5.34 2.50
CA SER A 80 -5.16 -6.39 2.73
C SER A 80 -5.47 -7.19 3.99
N VAL A 81 -4.65 -8.19 4.25
CA VAL A 81 -4.81 -9.08 5.40
C VAL A 81 -3.49 -9.24 6.13
N LEU A 82 -3.57 -9.19 7.45
CA LEU A 82 -2.49 -9.52 8.37
C LEU A 82 -2.81 -10.85 9.09
N TYR A 83 -1.77 -11.53 9.54
CA TYR A 83 -1.87 -12.81 10.23
C TYR A 83 -1.33 -12.70 11.66
N ARG A 84 -1.70 -13.66 12.51
CA ARG A 84 -1.26 -13.69 13.91
C ARG A 84 0.27 -13.59 14.00
N GLY A 85 0.74 -12.69 14.86
CA GLY A 85 2.16 -12.43 15.08
C GLY A 85 2.75 -11.35 14.18
N ASP A 86 2.02 -10.90 13.14
CA ASP A 86 2.45 -9.79 12.31
C ASP A 86 2.62 -8.54 13.17
N LYS A 87 3.76 -7.88 12.98
CA LYS A 87 4.10 -6.64 13.68
C LYS A 87 3.57 -5.45 12.88
N VAL A 88 2.87 -4.56 13.56
CA VAL A 88 2.32 -3.32 12.99
C VAL A 88 2.79 -2.10 13.76
N THR A 89 2.86 -0.98 13.06
CA THR A 89 3.22 0.32 13.64
C THR A 89 2.03 1.25 13.49
N LEU A 90 1.49 1.73 14.61
CA LEU A 90 0.35 2.63 14.60
C LEU A 90 0.83 4.07 14.46
N LEU A 91 0.20 4.79 13.52
CA LEU A 91 0.41 6.21 13.30
C LEU A 91 -0.65 7.06 14.02
N GLU A 92 -1.82 6.47 14.26
CA GLU A 92 -2.94 7.12 14.95
C GLU A 92 -3.79 6.07 15.66
N GLN A 93 -4.41 6.46 16.76
CA GLN A 93 -5.42 5.67 17.48
C GLN A 93 -6.66 6.53 17.72
N ARG A 94 -7.82 6.04 17.30
CA ARG A 94 -9.11 6.74 17.48
C ARG A 94 -10.27 5.75 17.50
N ASP A 95 -11.20 5.93 18.44
CA ASP A 95 -12.49 5.21 18.50
C ASP A 95 -12.39 3.67 18.38
N GLY A 96 -11.33 3.07 18.95
CA GLY A 96 -11.11 1.62 18.90
C GLY A 96 -10.40 1.12 17.63
N TRP A 97 -9.94 2.04 16.78
CA TRP A 97 -9.17 1.75 15.56
C TRP A 97 -7.76 2.31 15.62
N GLY A 98 -6.83 1.59 15.03
CA GLY A 98 -5.45 2.02 14.78
C GLY A 98 -5.23 2.24 13.28
N ARG A 99 -4.66 3.39 12.91
CA ARG A 99 -4.24 3.68 11.53
C ARG A 99 -2.78 3.25 11.36
N ILE A 100 -2.47 2.53 10.30
CA ILE A 100 -1.11 1.96 10.06
C ILE A 100 -0.41 2.51 8.82
N SER A 101 -1.11 3.23 7.95
CA SER A 101 -0.52 3.92 6.79
C SER A 101 -0.80 5.43 6.85
N VAL A 102 -0.07 6.21 6.07
CA VAL A 102 -0.41 7.64 5.84
C VAL A 102 -1.75 7.75 5.11
N TYR A 103 -2.38 8.92 5.12
CA TYR A 103 -3.50 9.14 4.21
C TYR A 103 -2.99 9.21 2.77
N TYR A 104 -3.75 8.63 1.84
CA TYR A 104 -3.42 8.62 0.42
C TYR A 104 -4.70 8.60 -0.43
N VAL A 105 -4.55 8.88 -1.72
CA VAL A 105 -5.66 8.94 -2.69
C VAL A 105 -5.30 8.07 -3.89
N TYR A 106 -6.25 7.26 -4.39
CA TYR A 106 -6.01 6.40 -5.56
C TYR A 106 -5.99 7.16 -6.89
N GLU A 107 -6.80 8.22 -7.02
CA GLU A 107 -6.94 9.02 -8.25
C GLU A 107 -7.00 10.51 -7.90
N ASP A 108 -6.48 11.39 -8.77
CA ASP A 108 -6.48 12.84 -8.54
C ASP A 108 -7.91 13.37 -8.28
N GLY A 109 -8.12 13.97 -7.10
CA GLY A 109 -9.42 14.47 -6.66
C GLY A 109 -10.36 13.41 -6.05
N GLY A 110 -9.86 12.19 -5.82
CA GLY A 110 -10.54 11.14 -5.06
C GLY A 110 -10.63 11.41 -3.56
N GLU A 111 -11.28 10.51 -2.83
CA GLU A 111 -11.37 10.55 -1.37
C GLU A 111 -10.04 10.11 -0.74
N GLU A 112 -9.62 10.82 0.31
CA GLU A 112 -8.47 10.40 1.12
C GLU A 112 -8.85 9.20 1.98
N ILE A 113 -8.08 8.13 1.85
CA ILE A 113 -8.23 6.91 2.63
C ILE A 113 -6.93 6.58 3.37
N ALA A 114 -7.02 5.63 4.30
CA ALA A 114 -5.84 5.08 4.98
C ALA A 114 -6.11 3.64 5.39
N GLU A 115 -5.08 2.96 5.86
CA GLU A 115 -5.20 1.59 6.36
C GLU A 115 -5.52 1.59 7.85
N TRP A 116 -6.65 0.96 8.20
CA TRP A 116 -7.19 0.89 9.54
C TRP A 116 -7.37 -0.56 10.01
N ILE A 117 -7.05 -0.80 11.27
CA ILE A 117 -7.21 -2.09 11.95
C ILE A 117 -7.88 -1.91 13.31
N PRO A 118 -8.73 -2.85 13.74
CA PRO A 118 -9.39 -2.77 15.04
C PRO A 118 -8.38 -3.05 16.17
N MET A 119 -8.34 -2.16 17.17
CA MET A 119 -7.40 -2.24 18.29
C MET A 119 -7.61 -3.49 19.15
N GLU A 120 -8.84 -4.02 19.23
CA GLU A 120 -9.14 -5.24 19.99
C GLU A 120 -8.43 -6.49 19.45
N ALA A 121 -7.96 -6.45 18.19
CA ALA A 121 -7.22 -7.54 17.57
C ALA A 121 -5.70 -7.48 17.84
N LEU A 122 -5.24 -6.47 18.58
CA LEU A 122 -3.82 -6.17 18.78
C LEU A 122 -3.37 -6.36 20.24
N VAL A 123 -2.10 -6.72 20.39
CA VAL A 123 -1.41 -6.86 21.68
C VAL A 123 -0.04 -6.18 21.62
N GLU A 124 0.44 -5.64 22.72
CA GLU A 124 1.74 -4.93 22.77
C GLU A 124 2.93 -5.89 22.72
N GLU A 125 2.78 -7.07 23.31
CA GLU A 125 3.80 -8.12 23.31
C GLU A 125 3.47 -9.20 22.26
N PRO A 126 4.49 -9.81 21.61
CA PRO A 126 4.26 -10.91 20.67
C PRO A 126 3.41 -12.02 21.32
N PRO A 127 2.35 -12.49 20.67
CA PRO A 127 1.50 -13.54 21.23
C PRO A 127 2.30 -14.83 21.38
N MET A 128 2.22 -15.46 22.56
CA MET A 128 2.75 -16.82 22.74
C MET A 128 1.77 -17.81 22.12
N ILE A 129 2.18 -18.46 21.02
CA ILE A 129 1.37 -19.43 20.31
C ILE A 129 1.70 -20.83 20.81
N THR A 130 0.69 -21.58 21.24
CA THR A 130 0.87 -22.99 21.63
C THR A 130 1.09 -23.89 20.41
N GLU A 131 1.66 -25.08 20.62
CA GLU A 131 1.83 -26.07 19.54
C GLU A 131 0.49 -26.49 18.90
N GLU A 132 -0.57 -26.56 19.70
CA GLU A 132 -1.93 -26.89 19.22
C GLU A 132 -2.51 -25.76 18.36
N GLU A 133 -2.42 -24.51 18.82
CA GLU A 133 -2.85 -23.36 18.00
C GLU A 133 -2.04 -23.21 16.72
N ARG A 134 -0.72 -23.51 16.78
CA ARG A 134 0.12 -23.53 15.58
C ARG A 134 -0.36 -24.60 14.61
N HIS A 135 -0.63 -25.80 15.11
CA HIS A 135 -1.14 -26.90 14.30
C HIS A 135 -2.46 -26.53 13.61
N ASP A 136 -3.44 -26.01 14.35
CA ASP A 136 -4.74 -25.62 13.82
C ASP A 136 -4.62 -24.49 12.79
N THR A 137 -3.73 -23.53 13.04
CA THR A 137 -3.45 -22.43 12.12
C THR A 137 -2.87 -22.95 10.81
N LEU A 138 -1.86 -23.83 10.87
CA LEU A 138 -1.26 -24.44 9.69
C LEU A 138 -2.30 -25.27 8.93
N MET A 139 -3.07 -26.10 9.63
CA MET A 139 -4.12 -26.91 9.04
C MET A 139 -5.12 -26.05 8.27
N ALA A 140 -5.55 -24.91 8.82
CA ALA A 140 -6.47 -24.00 8.14
C ALA A 140 -5.94 -23.44 6.80
N TYR A 141 -4.61 -23.37 6.62
CA TYR A 141 -4.00 -22.91 5.36
C TYR A 141 -3.92 -23.98 4.29
N ILE A 142 -3.88 -25.26 4.68
CA ILE A 142 -3.54 -26.38 3.78
C ILE A 142 -4.55 -27.53 3.80
N ASP A 143 -5.69 -27.40 4.47
CA ASP A 143 -6.73 -28.45 4.61
C ASP A 143 -7.30 -28.94 3.27
N LYS A 144 -7.20 -28.12 2.23
CA LYS A 144 -7.64 -28.41 0.86
C LYS A 144 -6.53 -28.97 -0.04
N SER A 145 -5.37 -29.31 0.52
CA SER A 145 -4.28 -29.90 -0.24
C SER A 145 -4.70 -31.22 -0.89
N ASP A 146 -4.12 -31.51 -2.05
CA ASP A 146 -4.26 -32.83 -2.67
C ASP A 146 -3.70 -33.90 -1.73
N ASP A 147 -4.46 -34.97 -1.53
CA ASP A 147 -4.10 -36.10 -0.68
C ASP A 147 -3.75 -35.72 0.79
N PHE A 148 -4.30 -34.61 1.30
CA PHE A 148 -4.02 -34.08 2.64
C PHE A 148 -4.03 -35.14 3.75
N ILE A 149 -5.12 -35.91 3.87
CA ILE A 149 -5.29 -36.93 4.92
C ILE A 149 -4.14 -37.97 4.91
N THR A 150 -3.56 -38.25 3.74
CA THR A 150 -2.48 -39.23 3.60
C THR A 150 -1.12 -38.66 4.00
N TYR A 151 -0.88 -37.37 3.75
CA TYR A 151 0.42 -36.73 3.89
C TYR A 151 0.41 -35.53 4.85
N GLU A 152 -0.60 -35.43 5.70
CA GLU A 152 -0.84 -34.35 6.67
C GLU A 152 0.43 -33.94 7.41
N VAL A 153 1.13 -34.91 8.03
CA VAL A 153 2.36 -34.65 8.79
C VAL A 153 3.45 -34.02 7.93
N ALA A 154 3.61 -34.48 6.68
CA ALA A 154 4.62 -33.95 5.77
C ALA A 154 4.26 -32.53 5.31
N PHE A 155 2.98 -32.29 5.00
CA PHE A 155 2.50 -30.98 4.58
C PHE A 155 2.58 -29.96 5.70
N LEU A 156 2.10 -30.28 6.90
CA LEU A 156 2.16 -29.38 8.05
C LEU A 156 3.60 -29.00 8.36
N LYS A 157 4.51 -29.97 8.39
CA LYS A 157 5.94 -29.72 8.64
C LYS A 157 6.56 -28.82 7.57
N ALA A 158 6.37 -29.13 6.28
CA ALA A 158 6.94 -28.34 5.20
C ALA A 158 6.37 -26.92 5.17
N THR A 159 5.06 -26.77 5.40
CA THR A 159 4.39 -25.46 5.50
C THR A 159 4.98 -24.66 6.65
N ASP A 160 5.12 -25.28 7.83
CA ASP A 160 5.69 -24.64 9.01
C ASP A 160 7.13 -24.13 8.78
N GLU A 161 7.98 -24.94 8.15
CA GLU A 161 9.35 -24.59 7.80
C GLU A 161 9.42 -23.44 6.78
N LEU A 162 8.54 -23.44 5.79
CA LEU A 162 8.47 -22.38 4.77
C LEU A 162 7.97 -21.05 5.33
N LEU A 163 7.00 -21.07 6.25
CA LEU A 163 6.52 -19.88 6.94
C LEU A 163 7.57 -19.34 7.93
N LYS A 164 8.24 -20.22 8.69
CA LYS A 164 9.29 -19.80 9.65
C LYS A 164 10.53 -19.21 8.98
N SER A 165 10.78 -19.55 7.72
CA SER A 165 11.90 -19.04 6.94
C SER A 165 11.55 -17.81 6.10
N ASP A 166 10.32 -17.30 6.22
CA ASP A 166 9.77 -16.21 5.40
C ASP A 166 9.87 -16.48 3.88
N THR A 167 9.98 -17.77 3.49
CA THR A 167 10.03 -18.19 2.08
C THR A 167 8.65 -18.11 1.45
N CYS A 168 7.63 -18.42 2.24
CA CYS A 168 6.22 -18.33 1.86
C CYS A 168 5.48 -17.53 2.93
N THR A 169 4.35 -16.97 2.54
CA THR A 169 3.35 -16.33 3.39
C THR A 169 2.14 -17.25 3.56
N PRO A 170 1.29 -17.04 4.59
CA PRO A 170 0.04 -17.79 4.70
C PRO A 170 -0.86 -17.65 3.46
N LEU A 171 -0.87 -16.47 2.83
CA LEU A 171 -1.66 -16.20 1.64
C LEU A 171 -1.28 -17.13 0.47
N ASP A 172 0.02 -17.41 0.29
CA ASP A 172 0.53 -18.29 -0.77
C ASP A 172 -0.10 -19.70 -0.71
N PHE A 173 -0.36 -20.22 0.49
CA PHE A 173 -1.05 -21.49 0.68
C PHE A 173 -2.56 -21.35 0.48
N GLU A 174 -3.18 -20.28 0.99
CA GLU A 174 -4.62 -20.04 0.83
C GLU A 174 -5.04 -19.90 -0.64
N GLU A 175 -4.22 -19.29 -1.49
CA GLU A 175 -4.52 -19.08 -2.92
C GLU A 175 -4.80 -20.39 -3.67
N LEU A 176 -4.07 -21.46 -3.35
CA LEU A 176 -4.24 -22.78 -3.97
C LEU A 176 -5.03 -23.75 -3.09
N GLY A 177 -5.32 -23.38 -1.84
CA GLY A 177 -5.82 -24.30 -0.82
C GLY A 177 -4.75 -25.29 -0.33
N GLY A 178 -3.48 -24.94 -0.44
CA GLY A 178 -2.34 -25.74 0.02
C GLY A 178 -1.55 -26.41 -1.10
N TRP A 179 -1.12 -27.65 -0.86
CA TRP A 179 -0.20 -28.39 -1.70
C TRP A 179 -0.92 -29.10 -2.86
N VAL A 180 -0.46 -28.84 -4.09
CA VAL A 180 -1.05 -29.38 -5.32
C VAL A 180 -0.18 -30.49 -5.91
N ARG A 181 -0.79 -31.60 -6.34
CA ARG A 181 -0.08 -32.77 -6.89
C ARG A 181 0.63 -32.42 -8.19
N SER A 182 1.94 -32.71 -8.26
CA SER A 182 2.75 -32.46 -9.45
C SER A 182 2.57 -33.55 -10.53
N ILE A 183 1.95 -33.18 -11.66
CA ILE A 183 1.89 -34.05 -12.85
C ILE A 183 3.24 -34.31 -13.52
N ARG A 184 4.24 -33.43 -13.32
CA ARG A 184 5.59 -33.58 -13.93
C ARG A 184 6.45 -34.64 -13.25
N HIS A 185 6.03 -35.07 -12.07
CA HIS A 185 6.71 -36.04 -11.22
C HIS A 185 5.68 -37.12 -10.86
N SER A 186 5.07 -37.75 -11.85
CA SER A 186 3.99 -38.72 -11.64
C SER A 186 4.47 -40.01 -10.97
N GLU A 187 5.74 -40.39 -11.16
CA GLU A 187 6.35 -41.59 -10.57
C GLU A 187 6.74 -41.43 -9.10
N ARG A 188 6.70 -40.20 -8.56
CA ARG A 188 7.01 -39.87 -7.16
C ARG A 188 5.85 -39.12 -6.55
N GLU A 189 5.71 -39.18 -5.23
CA GLU A 189 4.70 -38.41 -4.49
C GLU A 189 5.21 -36.98 -4.27
N VAL A 190 5.18 -36.19 -5.34
CA VAL A 190 5.64 -34.80 -5.34
C VAL A 190 4.45 -33.86 -5.47
N TYR A 191 4.46 -32.82 -4.64
CA TYR A 191 3.48 -31.75 -4.61
C TYR A 191 4.18 -30.41 -4.81
N PHE A 192 3.42 -29.34 -5.01
CA PHE A 192 3.97 -28.00 -5.15
C PHE A 192 3.03 -26.95 -4.61
N VAL A 193 3.61 -25.80 -4.28
CA VAL A 193 2.94 -24.53 -4.00
C VAL A 193 3.66 -23.41 -4.77
N TYR A 194 3.02 -22.26 -4.90
CA TYR A 194 3.63 -21.04 -5.42
C TYR A 194 3.78 -20.07 -4.26
N CYS A 195 4.98 -19.53 -4.04
CA CYS A 195 5.27 -18.56 -2.99
C CYS A 195 5.84 -17.27 -3.58
N GLY A 196 5.13 -16.16 -3.45
CA GLY A 196 5.50 -14.88 -4.06
C GLY A 196 4.97 -14.66 -5.48
N GLY A 197 3.99 -15.46 -5.91
CA GLY A 197 3.28 -15.32 -7.17
C GLY A 197 3.35 -16.55 -8.10
N MET A 198 2.71 -16.47 -9.26
CA MET A 198 2.46 -17.64 -10.13
C MET A 198 3.58 -17.96 -11.14
N LYS A 199 4.81 -17.45 -10.94
CA LYS A 199 5.91 -17.71 -11.89
C LYS A 199 6.57 -19.05 -11.56
N GLN A 200 7.27 -19.62 -12.55
CA GLN A 200 8.00 -20.87 -12.36
C GLN A 200 9.09 -20.75 -11.28
N ALA A 201 9.70 -19.57 -11.10
CA ALA A 201 10.71 -19.31 -10.07
C ALA A 201 10.14 -19.34 -8.65
N ASP A 202 8.86 -19.01 -8.51
CA ASP A 202 8.13 -18.95 -7.25
C ASP A 202 7.56 -20.35 -6.87
N LYS A 203 7.80 -21.36 -7.72
CA LYS A 203 7.28 -22.70 -7.55
C LYS A 203 8.19 -23.55 -6.68
N ILE A 204 7.67 -23.96 -5.52
CA ILE A 204 8.36 -24.86 -4.59
C ILE A 204 7.74 -26.23 -4.68
N TYR A 205 8.58 -27.26 -4.84
CA TYR A 205 8.14 -28.65 -4.80
C TYR A 205 8.43 -29.28 -3.44
N LEU A 206 7.61 -30.24 -3.03
CA LEU A 206 7.80 -31.08 -1.87
C LEU A 206 7.74 -32.55 -2.29
N ASP A 207 8.78 -33.33 -2.00
CA ASP A 207 8.72 -34.79 -2.06
C ASP A 207 8.28 -35.32 -0.69
N VAL A 208 7.03 -35.81 -0.58
CA VAL A 208 6.46 -36.18 0.74
C VAL A 208 7.07 -37.45 1.34
N LYS A 209 7.88 -38.19 0.57
CA LYS A 209 8.59 -39.38 1.08
C LYS A 209 9.86 -38.99 1.81
N SER A 210 10.63 -38.05 1.27
CA SER A 210 11.83 -37.54 1.92
C SER A 210 11.54 -36.39 2.88
N GLY A 211 10.45 -35.65 2.65
CA GLY A 211 10.13 -34.40 3.34
C GLY A 211 10.96 -33.21 2.85
N GLU A 212 11.66 -33.35 1.72
CA GLU A 212 12.54 -32.31 1.19
C GLU A 212 11.79 -31.36 0.25
N THR A 213 12.00 -30.06 0.44
CA THR A 213 11.56 -29.02 -0.49
C THR A 213 12.65 -28.67 -1.49
N PHE A 214 12.28 -28.42 -2.75
CA PHE A 214 13.24 -28.10 -3.82
C PHE A 214 12.64 -27.23 -4.91
N TYR A 215 13.51 -26.55 -5.67
CA TYR A 215 13.19 -25.69 -6.80
C TYR A 215 13.52 -26.37 -8.13
N ARG A 216 13.02 -25.82 -9.25
CA ARG A 216 13.32 -26.30 -10.60
C ARG A 216 13.49 -25.17 -11.61
#